data_AF-A0A519ZHZ1-F1
#
_entry.id   AF-A0A519ZHZ1-F1
#
_cell.length_a   1.000
_cell.length_b   1.000
_cell.length_c   1.000
_cell.angle_alpha   90.00
_cell.angle_beta   90.00
_cell.angle_gamma   90.00
#
_symmetry.space_group_name_H-M   'P 1'
#
loop_
_entity.id
_entity.type
_entity.pdbx_description
1 polymer ?
#
loop_
_entity_poly.entity_id
_entity_poly.type
_entity_poly.pdbx_seq_one_letter_code
_entity_poly.pdbx_strand_id
1 'polypeptide(L)'
;MLALAGCASSQRDRLSDAAMTPLTDLNLLNDAIPPVLLTAQKNPYALLPEQTCESVAVAVHELDDVLEPDVDAPKTGTDPTLIERGGNAVGNAAIGAFKGAAENVVPFRGWVRKLSGAERFSRKVTRAIAAGNTRRAFLKGLRAGLACTA
;
A
#
# COMPACT_ATOMS: atom_id res chain seq x y z
N MET A 1 -43.64 -36.55 24.22
CA MET A 1 -43.90 -35.10 24.07
C MET A 1 -42.74 -34.37 24.75
N LEU A 2 -41.73 -33.89 23.99
CA LEU A 2 -41.50 -32.46 23.64
C LEU A 2 -41.60 -31.54 24.88
N ALA A 3 -40.58 -30.75 25.26
CA ALA A 3 -39.92 -29.75 24.42
C ALA A 3 -38.49 -29.35 24.85
N LEU A 4 -37.74 -28.84 23.86
CA LEU A 4 -36.44 -28.18 23.88
C LEU A 4 -36.54 -26.67 24.28
N ALA A 5 -35.35 -26.10 24.52
CA ALA A 5 -34.93 -24.69 24.35
C ALA A 5 -35.11 -23.72 25.54
N GLY A 6 -34.15 -22.85 25.89
CA GLY A 6 -32.85 -22.56 25.30
C GLY A 6 -32.07 -21.56 26.17
N CYS A 7 -30.75 -21.69 26.23
CA CYS A 7 -29.87 -20.70 26.85
C CYS A 7 -29.70 -19.51 25.90
N ALA A 8 -30.44 -18.44 26.14
CA ALA A 8 -30.31 -17.16 25.44
C ALA A 8 -29.43 -16.19 26.26
N SER A 9 -28.12 -16.39 26.32
CA SER A 9 -27.21 -15.40 26.96
C SER A 9 -25.71 -15.64 26.71
N SER A 10 -25.25 -15.48 25.47
CA SER A 10 -23.81 -15.16 25.25
C SER A 10 -23.45 -14.55 23.89
N GLN A 11 -24.41 -14.29 22.98
CA GLN A 11 -24.10 -13.81 21.63
C GLN A 11 -24.11 -12.28 21.46
N ARG A 12 -24.41 -11.50 22.50
CA ARG A 12 -24.48 -10.02 22.39
C ARG A 12 -23.14 -9.32 22.60
N ASP A 13 -22.17 -9.97 23.26
CA ASP A 13 -20.89 -9.32 23.59
C ASP A 13 -19.78 -9.54 22.55
N ARG A 14 -20.00 -10.37 21.52
CA ARG A 14 -19.03 -10.59 20.43
C ARG A 14 -19.32 -9.80 19.15
N LEU A 15 -20.43 -9.07 19.11
CA LEU A 15 -20.80 -8.23 17.96
C LEU A 15 -20.39 -6.76 18.14
N SER A 16 -20.07 -6.34 19.36
CA SER A 16 -19.58 -4.98 19.64
C SER A 16 -18.10 -4.79 19.32
N ASP A 17 -17.29 -5.85 19.35
CA ASP A 17 -15.85 -5.78 19.07
C ASP A 17 -15.51 -5.92 17.58
N ALA A 18 -16.41 -6.51 16.79
CA ALA A 18 -16.25 -6.67 15.34
C ALA A 18 -16.60 -5.40 14.53
N ALA A 19 -17.07 -4.34 15.19
CA ALA A 19 -17.52 -3.10 14.54
C ALA A 19 -16.52 -1.94 14.64
N MET A 20 -15.46 -2.07 15.44
CA MET A 20 -14.45 -1.01 15.62
C MET A 20 -13.24 -1.15 14.70
N THR A 21 -13.15 -2.23 13.93
CA THR A 21 -12.24 -2.37 12.80
C THR A 21 -12.89 -1.81 11.53
N PRO A 22 -13.09 -0.47 11.46
CA PRO A 22 -12.31 0.24 10.43
C PRO A 22 -11.94 1.68 10.79
N LEU A 23 -11.77 2.06 12.06
CA LEU A 23 -11.38 3.46 12.36
C LEU A 23 -9.88 3.74 12.23
N THR A 24 -9.02 2.72 12.25
CA THR A 24 -7.60 2.86 11.85
C THR A 24 -7.48 3.19 10.35
N ASP A 25 -8.45 2.77 9.54
CA ASP A 25 -8.44 2.89 8.08
C ASP A 25 -8.99 4.25 7.56
N LEU A 26 -9.64 5.03 8.42
CA LEU A 26 -10.11 6.39 8.10
C LEU A 26 -9.14 7.50 8.53
N ASN A 27 -8.07 7.12 9.21
CA ASN A 27 -6.88 7.92 9.43
C ASN A 27 -5.75 7.18 8.71
N LEU A 28 -5.77 7.11 7.36
CA LEU A 28 -5.05 8.11 6.55
C LEU A 28 -4.17 8.98 7.45
N LEU A 29 -3.16 8.36 8.06
CA LEU A 29 -1.91 9.01 8.35
C LEU A 29 -1.63 9.83 7.09
N ASN A 30 -1.73 11.15 7.20
CA ASN A 30 -1.35 12.09 6.17
C ASN A 30 0.18 12.02 6.08
N ASP A 31 0.71 10.84 5.80
CA ASP A 31 2.09 10.64 5.46
C ASP A 31 2.17 11.23 4.07
N ALA A 32 2.49 12.52 4.04
CA ALA A 32 2.81 13.24 2.84
C ALA A 32 3.81 12.38 2.06
N ILE A 33 3.56 12.21 0.76
CA ILE A 33 4.47 11.44 -0.11
C ILE A 33 5.89 11.95 0.13
N PRO A 34 6.85 11.08 0.52
CA PRO A 34 8.22 11.49 0.81
C PRO A 34 8.82 12.32 -0.33
N PRO A 35 9.57 13.40 -0.01
CA PRO A 35 10.08 14.32 -1.02
C PRO A 35 11.04 13.66 -2.02
N VAL A 36 11.75 12.62 -1.59
CA VAL A 36 12.61 11.81 -2.47
C VAL A 36 11.79 11.11 -3.56
N LEU A 37 10.58 10.60 -3.23
CA LEU A 37 9.68 9.96 -4.20
C LEU A 37 9.03 10.99 -5.14
N LEU A 38 8.73 12.19 -4.64
CA LEU A 38 8.26 13.30 -5.49
C LEU A 38 9.33 13.75 -6.47
N THR A 39 10.59 13.79 -6.04
CA THR A 39 11.74 14.08 -6.92
C THR A 39 11.91 12.99 -7.97
N ALA A 40 11.86 11.72 -7.56
CA ALA A 40 11.89 10.58 -8.47
C ALA A 40 10.75 10.61 -9.49
N GLN A 41 9.54 11.04 -9.11
CA GLN A 41 8.40 11.18 -10.02
C GLN A 41 8.62 12.23 -11.12
N LYS A 42 9.36 13.31 -10.83
CA LYS A 42 9.65 14.36 -11.83
C LYS A 42 10.62 13.87 -12.89
N ASN A 43 11.67 13.15 -12.49
CA ASN A 43 12.66 12.60 -13.42
C ASN A 43 13.37 11.37 -12.81
N PRO A 44 12.85 10.15 -13.02
CA PRO A 44 13.40 8.94 -12.40
C PRO A 44 14.78 8.54 -12.98
N TYR A 45 15.12 9.04 -14.17
CA TYR A 45 16.39 8.74 -14.85
C TYR A 45 17.39 9.90 -14.80
N ALA A 46 17.17 10.89 -13.93
CA ALA A 46 18.08 12.03 -13.78
C ALA A 46 19.50 11.56 -13.40
N LEU A 47 20.52 12.04 -14.10
CA LEU A 47 21.90 11.79 -13.67
C LEU A 47 22.20 12.55 -12.38
N LEU A 48 23.01 11.95 -11.51
CA LEU A 48 23.55 12.65 -10.36
C LEU A 48 24.59 13.69 -10.84
N PRO A 49 24.69 14.86 -10.19
CA PRO A 49 25.72 15.84 -10.52
C PRO A 49 27.13 15.25 -10.41
N GLU A 50 27.33 14.42 -9.40
CA GLU A 50 28.55 13.64 -9.17
C GLU A 50 28.21 12.17 -9.30
N GLN A 51 28.92 11.46 -10.18
CA GLN A 51 28.70 10.04 -10.45
C GLN A 51 29.81 9.20 -9.82
N THR A 52 29.97 9.34 -8.49
CA THR A 52 30.91 8.53 -7.71
C THR A 52 30.16 7.36 -7.07
N CYS A 53 30.87 6.29 -6.71
CA CYS A 53 30.25 5.15 -6.06
C CYS A 53 29.56 5.51 -4.74
N GLU A 54 30.11 6.50 -4.02
CA GLU A 54 29.56 7.02 -2.78
C GLU A 54 28.28 7.83 -3.02
N SER A 55 28.29 8.77 -3.97
CA SER A 55 27.11 9.61 -4.25
C SER A 55 25.92 8.76 -4.72
N VAL A 56 26.18 7.73 -5.53
CA VAL A 56 25.15 6.79 -5.98
C VAL A 56 24.65 5.93 -4.81
N ALA A 57 25.54 5.47 -3.92
CA ALA A 57 25.14 4.67 -2.76
C ALA A 57 24.25 5.46 -1.79
N VAL A 58 24.59 6.72 -1.50
CA VAL A 58 23.77 7.62 -0.67
C VAL A 58 22.39 7.80 -1.30
N ALA A 59 22.33 8.09 -2.60
CA ALA A 59 21.05 8.28 -3.30
C ALA A 59 20.18 7.01 -3.35
N VAL A 60 20.80 5.82 -3.36
CA VAL A 60 20.06 4.54 -3.23
C VAL A 60 19.54 4.36 -1.81
N HIS A 61 20.36 4.64 -0.79
CA HIS A 61 19.96 4.53 0.62
C HIS A 61 18.78 5.44 0.96
N GLU A 62 18.78 6.68 0.47
CA GLU A 62 17.66 7.62 0.66
C GLU A 62 16.33 7.08 0.10
N LEU A 63 16.38 6.25 -0.94
CA LEU A 63 15.22 5.59 -1.51
C LEU A 63 14.83 4.34 -0.71
N ASP A 64 15.80 3.57 -0.23
CA ASP A 64 15.56 2.38 0.58
C ASP A 64 14.97 2.71 1.96
N ASP A 65 15.28 3.87 2.52
CA ASP A 65 14.68 4.35 3.78
C ASP A 65 13.17 4.59 3.70
N VAL A 66 12.64 4.81 2.49
CA VAL A 66 11.23 5.17 2.28
C VAL A 66 10.44 4.16 1.45
N LEU A 67 11.13 3.26 0.76
CA LEU A 67 10.54 2.22 -0.07
C LEU A 67 10.51 0.90 0.69
N GLU A 68 9.63 0.01 0.25
CA GLU A 68 9.67 -1.38 0.68
C GLU A 68 11.00 -2.04 0.27
N PRO A 69 11.40 -3.13 0.98
CA PRO A 69 12.56 -3.92 0.63
C PRO A 69 12.61 -4.24 -0.86
N ASP A 70 13.77 -4.02 -1.47
CA ASP A 70 13.92 -4.23 -2.90
C ASP A 70 13.92 -5.71 -3.28
N VAL A 71 13.82 -5.99 -4.58
CA VAL A 71 13.75 -7.36 -5.12
C VAL A 71 14.97 -8.22 -4.81
N ASP A 72 16.11 -7.59 -4.49
CA ASP A 72 17.37 -8.21 -4.10
C ASP A 72 17.59 -8.27 -2.59
N ALA A 73 16.63 -7.78 -1.78
CA ALA A 73 16.70 -7.88 -0.34
C ALA A 73 16.75 -9.36 0.09
N PRO A 74 17.59 -9.72 1.09
CA PRO A 74 17.68 -11.10 1.56
C PRO A 74 16.32 -11.55 2.08
N LYS A 75 15.81 -12.66 1.54
CA LYS A 75 14.53 -13.23 1.97
C LYS A 75 14.65 -13.65 3.42
N THR A 76 13.90 -12.97 4.29
CA THR A 76 13.62 -13.49 5.62
C THR A 76 12.64 -14.66 5.46
N GLY A 77 12.69 -15.67 6.33
CA GLY A 77 11.87 -16.90 6.19
C GLY A 77 10.35 -16.69 6.17
N THR A 78 9.90 -15.45 6.30
CA THR A 78 8.51 -14.97 6.31
C THR A 78 8.07 -14.25 5.03
N ASP A 79 8.94 -14.10 4.02
CA ASP A 79 8.59 -13.35 2.81
C ASP A 79 7.67 -14.16 1.87
N PRO A 80 6.47 -13.65 1.53
CA PRO A 80 5.52 -14.37 0.69
C PRO A 80 6.10 -14.61 -0.70
N THR A 81 5.91 -15.83 -1.20
CA THR A 81 6.41 -16.24 -2.51
C THR A 81 5.74 -15.45 -3.64
N LEU A 82 6.36 -15.41 -4.82
CA LEU A 82 5.83 -14.67 -5.98
C LEU A 82 4.42 -15.15 -6.38
N ILE A 83 4.11 -16.43 -6.12
CA ILE A 83 2.79 -17.05 -6.35
C ILE A 83 1.75 -16.49 -5.36
N GLU A 84 2.15 -16.30 -4.11
CA GLU A 84 1.29 -15.80 -3.03
C GLU A 84 0.94 -14.32 -3.22
N ARG A 85 1.86 -13.53 -3.76
CA ARG A 85 1.58 -12.14 -4.18
C ARG A 85 0.57 -12.07 -5.34
N GLY A 86 0.57 -13.06 -6.24
CA GLY A 86 -0.39 -13.15 -7.35
C GLY A 86 -1.80 -13.61 -6.93
N GLY A 87 -1.89 -14.50 -5.94
CA GLY A 87 -3.17 -15.02 -5.43
C GLY A 87 -4.06 -13.97 -4.76
N ASN A 88 -3.45 -12.99 -4.09
CA ASN A 88 -4.16 -11.94 -3.35
C ASN A 88 -4.93 -10.96 -4.27
N ALA A 89 -4.58 -10.90 -5.56
CA ALA A 89 -5.29 -10.07 -6.53
C ALA A 89 -6.66 -10.65 -6.96
N VAL A 90 -6.88 -11.95 -6.78
CA VAL A 90 -8.10 -12.65 -7.25
C VAL A 90 -9.23 -12.60 -6.20
N GLY A 91 -8.92 -12.37 -4.93
CA GLY A 91 -9.89 -12.38 -3.82
C GLY A 91 -10.87 -11.20 -3.78
N ASN A 92 -10.60 -10.11 -4.50
CA ASN A 92 -11.37 -8.85 -4.37
C ASN A 92 -12.63 -8.78 -5.26
N ALA A 93 -12.95 -9.82 -6.03
CA ALA A 93 -14.12 -9.82 -6.92
C ALA A 93 -15.44 -10.25 -6.25
N ALA A 94 -15.45 -10.56 -4.95
CA ALA A 94 -16.56 -11.22 -4.26
C ALA A 94 -17.48 -10.28 -3.43
N ILE A 95 -17.69 -9.02 -3.85
CA ILE A 95 -18.64 -8.12 -3.17
C ILE A 95 -19.70 -7.63 -4.16
N GLY A 96 -20.60 -8.53 -4.54
CA GLY A 96 -21.74 -8.26 -5.42
C GLY A 96 -23.12 -8.38 -4.74
N ALA A 97 -23.17 -8.50 -3.41
CA ALA A 97 -24.38 -8.97 -2.71
C ALA A 97 -25.06 -7.95 -1.77
N PHE A 98 -24.97 -6.65 -2.02
CA PHE A 98 -25.78 -5.64 -1.32
C PHE A 98 -26.64 -4.85 -2.30
N LYS A 99 -27.68 -5.49 -2.83
CA LYS A 99 -28.71 -4.83 -3.64
C LYS A 99 -30.05 -5.06 -2.95
N GLY A 100 -30.49 -4.09 -2.15
CA GLY A 100 -31.86 -4.07 -1.63
C GLY A 100 -32.02 -3.62 -0.18
N ALA A 101 -31.83 -2.34 0.09
CA ALA A 101 -32.59 -1.61 1.12
C ALA A 101 -32.29 -0.11 1.00
N ALA A 102 -33.33 0.71 1.08
CA ALA A 102 -33.33 2.17 1.08
C ALA A 102 -33.17 2.87 -0.28
N GLU A 103 -34.24 2.80 -1.07
CA GLU A 103 -34.67 3.96 -1.86
C GLU A 103 -34.88 5.17 -0.91
N ASN A 104 -34.46 6.35 -1.37
CA ASN A 104 -34.88 7.67 -0.86
C ASN A 104 -34.29 8.20 0.46
N VAL A 105 -32.96 8.25 0.58
CA VAL A 105 -32.15 9.44 0.93
C VAL A 105 -30.73 9.10 0.48
N VAL A 106 -30.07 9.91 -0.35
CA VAL A 106 -28.64 9.70 -0.67
C VAL A 106 -27.79 10.62 0.20
N PRO A 107 -27.45 10.27 1.46
CA PRO A 107 -26.37 10.91 2.19
C PRO A 107 -24.99 10.54 1.58
N PHE A 108 -24.96 9.61 0.64
CA PHE A 108 -23.75 9.02 0.09
C PHE A 108 -22.95 9.92 -0.85
N ARG A 109 -23.44 11.09 -1.29
CA ARG A 109 -22.64 11.99 -2.16
C ARG A 109 -21.35 12.46 -1.46
N GLY A 110 -21.45 12.75 -0.16
CA GLY A 110 -20.30 13.11 0.66
C GLY A 110 -19.31 11.95 0.80
N TRP A 111 -19.81 10.74 1.01
CA TRP A 111 -18.99 9.53 1.16
C TRP A 111 -18.36 9.09 -0.17
N VAL A 112 -19.09 9.12 -1.28
CA VAL A 112 -18.56 8.87 -2.63
C VAL A 112 -17.45 9.86 -2.98
N ARG A 113 -17.60 11.15 -2.64
CA ARG A 113 -16.53 12.14 -2.83
C ARG A 113 -15.31 11.86 -1.95
N LYS A 114 -15.51 11.46 -0.69
CA LYS A 114 -14.42 11.08 0.22
C LYS A 114 -13.71 9.81 -0.27
N LEU A 115 -14.45 8.76 -0.64
CA LEU A 115 -13.93 7.55 -1.26
C LEU A 115 -13.17 7.87 -2.56
N SER A 116 -13.74 8.68 -3.44
CA SER A 116 -13.07 9.12 -4.68
C SER A 116 -11.80 9.93 -4.37
N GLY A 117 -11.79 10.72 -3.30
CA GLY A 117 -10.62 11.46 -2.82
C GLY A 117 -9.51 10.54 -2.30
N ALA A 118 -9.87 9.58 -1.45
CA ALA A 118 -8.95 8.56 -0.92
C ALA A 118 -8.36 7.72 -2.06
N GLU A 119 -9.18 7.32 -3.02
CA GLU A 119 -8.78 6.59 -4.22
C GLU A 119 -7.83 7.42 -5.11
N ARG A 120 -8.06 8.74 -5.27
CA ARG A 120 -7.10 9.63 -5.96
C ARG A 120 -5.77 9.73 -5.22
N PHE A 121 -5.80 9.82 -3.90
CA PHE A 121 -4.61 9.91 -3.07
C PHE A 121 -3.81 8.59 -3.13
N SER A 122 -4.47 7.46 -2.95
CA SER A 122 -3.89 6.12 -3.10
C SER A 122 -3.16 5.99 -4.44
N ARG A 123 -3.81 6.34 -5.55
CA ARG A 123 -3.15 6.34 -6.87
C ARG A 123 -1.95 7.28 -6.97
N LYS A 124 -1.95 8.43 -6.29
CA LYS A 124 -0.78 9.33 -6.26
C LYS A 124 0.38 8.69 -5.52
N VAL A 125 0.11 8.06 -4.37
CA VAL A 125 1.11 7.32 -3.58
C VAL A 125 1.68 6.16 -4.40
N THR A 126 0.82 5.31 -5.00
CA THR A 126 1.27 4.21 -5.86
C THR A 126 2.15 4.67 -7.01
N ARG A 127 1.80 5.80 -7.66
CA ARG A 127 2.62 6.39 -8.73
C ARG A 127 3.97 6.89 -8.22
N ALA A 128 4.02 7.45 -7.01
CA ALA A 128 5.25 7.93 -6.42
C ALA A 128 6.18 6.75 -6.03
N ILE A 129 5.62 5.69 -5.46
CA ILE A 129 6.34 4.44 -5.16
C ILE A 129 6.89 3.82 -6.45
N ALA A 130 6.06 3.70 -7.50
CA ALA A 130 6.50 3.16 -8.79
C ALA A 130 7.66 3.98 -9.41
N ALA A 131 7.60 5.31 -9.30
CA ALA A 131 8.68 6.18 -9.75
C ALA A 131 9.94 6.02 -8.88
N GLY A 132 9.80 5.89 -7.56
CA GLY A 132 10.89 5.60 -6.63
C GLY A 132 11.60 4.28 -6.93
N ASN A 133 10.84 3.20 -7.12
CA ASN A 133 11.38 1.89 -7.51
C ASN A 133 12.15 1.97 -8.84
N THR A 134 11.60 2.70 -9.82
CA THR A 134 12.26 2.93 -11.11
C THR A 134 13.57 3.70 -10.93
N ARG A 135 13.56 4.75 -10.10
CA ARG A 135 14.74 5.54 -9.76
C ARG A 135 15.82 4.69 -9.08
N ARG A 136 15.43 3.89 -8.09
CA ARG A 136 16.33 2.97 -7.38
C ARG A 136 16.98 1.98 -8.33
N ALA A 137 16.20 1.34 -9.20
CA ALA A 137 16.72 0.41 -10.21
C ALA A 137 17.72 1.08 -11.16
N PHE A 138 17.41 2.29 -11.63
CA PHE A 138 18.33 3.06 -12.48
C PHE A 138 19.66 3.38 -11.78
N LEU A 139 19.61 3.83 -10.52
CA LEU A 139 20.81 4.13 -9.73
C LEU A 139 21.66 2.88 -9.47
N LYS A 140 21.04 1.74 -9.17
CA LYS A 140 21.74 0.45 -9.06
C LYS A 140 22.40 0.06 -10.39
N GLY A 141 21.73 0.28 -11.52
CA GLY A 141 22.33 0.11 -12.86
C GLY A 141 23.51 1.05 -13.12
N LEU A 142 23.41 2.32 -12.72
CA LEU A 142 24.49 3.29 -12.82
C LEU A 142 25.70 2.88 -11.98
N ARG A 143 25.47 2.42 -10.74
CA ARG A 143 26.50 1.88 -9.85
C ARG A 143 27.23 0.70 -10.50
N ALA A 144 26.49 -0.22 -11.13
CA ALA A 144 27.08 -1.35 -11.86
C ALA A 144 27.93 -0.87 -13.05
N GLY A 145 27.47 0.12 -13.80
CA GLY A 145 28.22 0.73 -14.91
C GLY A 145 29.49 1.46 -14.48
N LEU A 146 29.51 2.02 -13.27
CA LEU A 146 30.69 2.65 -12.65
C LEU A 146 31.68 1.64 -12.05
N ALA A 147 31.42 0.33 -12.17
CA ALA A 147 32.23 -0.74 -11.58
C ALA A 147 32.45 -0.60 -10.06
N CYS A 148 31.44 -0.06 -9.36
CA CYS A 148 31.48 0.04 -7.91
C CYS A 148 31.40 -1.36 -7.26
N THR A 149 32.17 -1.58 -6.21
CA THR A 149 32.09 -2.82 -5.41
C THR A 149 30.74 -2.91 -4.72
N ALA A 150 30.13 -4.11 -4.70
CA ALA A 150 28.82 -4.37 -4.11
C ALA A 150 28.74 -3.91 -2.65
#